data_AF-A0A5J4W354-F1
#
_entry.id   AF-A0A5J4W354-F1
#
_cell.length_a   1.000
_cell.length_b   1.000
_cell.length_c   1.000
_cell.angle_alpha   90.00
_cell.angle_beta   90.00
_cell.angle_gamma   90.00
#
_symmetry.space_group_name_H-M   'P 1'
#
loop_
_entity.id
_entity.type
_entity.pdbx_description
1 polymer ?
#
loop_
_entity_poly.entity_id
_entity_poly.type
_entity_poly.pdbx_seq_one_letter_code
_entity_poly.pdbx_strand_id
1 'polypeptide(L)'
;MFASLTLLVAASTLSATYQSSITIFSDYNYSNTTSPLTLTSDQNGDQLIVKNCTFTNCSNIQTQGGAISSSISNGVIVLMSNSSFINCYSTKDGGAIWMQVGSGSIISIEDCIMTKCYSIKNGGSLFILILSTDTHSKVELVNIQMTNCSSQWYGGGIYAETNDNSTLSLIGEFLFDNCSSINSDYYGGGIYVYQKQPMHSIQMQGNFTFRNCTSRSYGGGIYMITYYQKPITINSTFLFQNCRSSNGGGLRLTYQGDGDLTQLAGNFTFQNCSAQSYGGGMQIQSTPSIILEIDDFTFKDCSGNQGGGIFLSLMNNSKLIINGGHFNNSSASMQGGGIFAQFSSNSELILNNSCEFNQCSCNGSGGAIYIIINYSRPFLFIINNTLIQECRALYNSQYSHFQSGFGGGIFISGSGDYDSSTKRFDFKGMRIFGNGAEYGGKSLNSSQFYNI
;
A
#
# COMPACT_ATOMS: atom_id res chain seq x y z
N MET A 1 34.47 11.47 3.96
CA MET A 1 34.92 11.87 5.31
C MET A 1 33.80 11.42 6.26
N PHE A 2 33.88 10.19 6.75
CA PHE A 2 32.82 9.57 7.55
C PHE A 2 33.00 9.95 9.02
N ALA A 3 32.00 10.60 9.60
CA ALA A 3 31.99 10.94 11.02
C ALA A 3 31.48 9.73 11.82
N SER A 4 32.34 9.24 12.72
CA SER A 4 32.05 8.24 13.74
C SER A 4 31.12 8.83 14.81
N LEU A 5 29.91 8.28 14.95
CA LEU A 5 29.00 8.62 16.05
C LEU A 5 29.42 7.83 17.30
N THR A 6 29.93 8.52 18.31
CA THR A 6 30.31 7.92 19.60
C THR A 6 29.23 8.31 20.62
N LEU A 7 28.43 7.36 21.09
CA LEU A 7 27.40 7.60 22.10
C LEU A 7 27.98 7.33 23.50
N LEU A 8 28.00 8.35 24.36
CA LEU A 8 28.47 8.27 25.75
C LEU A 8 27.26 8.03 26.68
N VAL A 9 27.20 6.88 27.35
CA VAL A 9 26.20 6.58 28.38
C VAL A 9 26.81 6.81 29.76
N ALA A 10 26.19 7.69 30.56
CA ALA A 10 26.58 7.93 31.94
C ALA A 10 26.04 6.82 32.86
N ALA A 11 26.93 6.20 33.63
CA ALA A 11 26.62 5.10 34.54
C ALA A 11 26.33 5.60 35.96
N SER A 12 25.34 4.98 36.63
CA SER A 12 25.21 4.97 38.09
C SER A 12 25.04 3.53 38.60
N THR A 13 25.74 3.25 39.70
CA THR A 13 26.03 1.97 40.40
C THR A 13 24.79 1.32 41.05
N LEU A 14 24.60 0.01 41.28
CA LEU A 14 25.45 -1.19 41.33
C LEU A 14 24.53 -2.45 41.26
N SER A 15 24.74 -3.39 40.32
CA SER A 15 24.70 -4.87 40.52
C SER A 15 24.70 -5.60 39.17
N ALA A 16 25.67 -6.52 39.01
CA ALA A 16 25.98 -7.31 37.81
C ALA A 16 26.35 -6.48 36.56
N THR A 17 27.66 -6.31 36.31
CA THR A 17 28.18 -5.94 34.99
C THR A 17 27.92 -7.10 34.02
N TYR A 18 26.72 -7.16 33.45
CA TYR A 18 26.49 -7.97 32.25
C TYR A 18 27.27 -7.32 31.11
N GLN A 19 28.32 -7.99 30.67
CA GLN A 19 29.12 -7.53 29.55
C GLN A 19 28.35 -7.88 28.27
N SER A 20 27.99 -6.86 27.48
CA SER A 20 27.38 -7.08 26.18
C SER A 20 28.29 -7.93 25.28
N SER A 21 27.67 -8.77 24.46
CA SER A 21 28.34 -9.72 23.58
C SER A 21 28.10 -9.40 22.11
N ILE A 22 29.05 -9.81 21.26
CA ILE A 22 28.91 -9.73 19.80
C ILE A 22 29.03 -11.16 19.26
N THR A 23 27.97 -11.64 18.62
CA THR A 23 27.94 -12.93 17.94
C THR A 23 27.86 -12.71 16.43
N ILE A 24 28.77 -13.32 15.68
CA ILE A 24 28.90 -13.11 14.23
C ILE A 24 28.77 -14.45 13.49
N PHE A 25 27.86 -14.48 12.52
CA PHE A 25 27.72 -15.53 11.52
C PHE A 25 28.06 -14.92 10.17
N SER A 26 29.22 -15.24 9.59
CA SER A 26 29.60 -14.68 8.30
C SER A 26 30.17 -15.69 7.31
N ASP A 27 30.01 -15.35 6.03
CA ASP A 27 30.65 -16.04 4.89
C ASP A 27 30.33 -17.54 4.86
N TYR A 28 29.11 -17.91 5.27
CA TYR A 28 28.68 -19.29 5.43
C TYR A 28 27.50 -19.66 4.54
N ASN A 29 27.47 -20.92 4.09
CA ASN A 29 26.36 -21.49 3.32
C ASN A 29 25.58 -22.52 4.16
N TYR A 30 24.37 -22.14 4.58
CA TYR A 30 23.41 -23.02 5.24
C TYR A 30 22.57 -23.71 4.18
N SER A 31 22.74 -25.02 4.01
CA SER A 31 22.03 -25.79 2.99
C SER A 31 21.19 -26.92 3.58
N ASN A 32 19.93 -27.06 3.15
CA ASN A 32 19.01 -28.15 3.50
C ASN A 32 18.81 -28.31 5.03
N THR A 33 18.87 -27.21 5.79
CA THR A 33 18.60 -27.26 7.23
C THR A 33 17.11 -27.46 7.49
N THR A 34 16.77 -28.20 8.55
CA THR A 34 15.38 -28.39 9.01
C THR A 34 15.08 -27.60 10.29
N SER A 35 16.08 -26.91 10.81
CA SER A 35 16.02 -26.02 11.96
C SER A 35 16.60 -24.67 11.54
N PRO A 36 15.97 -23.56 11.92
CA PRO A 36 16.48 -22.24 11.60
C PRO A 36 17.73 -21.90 12.43
N LEU A 37 18.53 -20.97 11.92
CA LEU A 37 19.49 -20.24 12.73
C LEU A 37 18.71 -19.36 13.72
N THR A 38 18.90 -19.61 15.01
CA THR A 38 18.22 -18.88 16.08
C THR A 38 19.02 -17.66 16.50
N LEU A 39 18.41 -16.48 16.40
CA LEU A 39 18.97 -15.20 16.84
C LEU A 39 18.15 -14.67 18.02
N THR A 40 18.56 -15.00 19.23
CA THR A 40 17.80 -14.64 20.46
C THR A 40 18.73 -14.13 21.54
N SER A 41 18.38 -12.97 22.10
CA SER A 41 18.97 -12.44 23.33
C SER A 41 17.98 -11.47 23.99
N ASP A 42 18.14 -11.27 25.29
CA ASP A 42 17.48 -10.25 26.12
C ASP A 42 18.49 -9.41 26.92
N GLN A 43 19.79 -9.54 26.62
CA GLN A 43 20.85 -8.81 27.30
C GLN A 43 21.10 -7.47 26.59
N ASN A 44 20.98 -6.39 27.34
CA ASN A 44 21.12 -5.05 26.78
C ASN A 44 22.50 -4.83 26.15
N GLY A 45 22.49 -4.36 24.91
CA GLY A 45 23.68 -4.09 24.12
C GLY A 45 24.26 -5.30 23.36
N ASP A 46 23.68 -6.50 23.50
CA ASP A 46 24.08 -7.64 22.67
C ASP A 46 23.86 -7.35 21.18
N GLN A 47 24.79 -7.85 20.36
CA GLN A 47 24.73 -7.74 18.91
C GLN A 47 24.80 -9.11 18.25
N LEU A 48 23.84 -9.39 17.37
CA LEU A 48 23.78 -10.61 16.57
C LEU A 48 23.91 -10.24 15.09
N ILE A 49 25.00 -10.66 14.45
CA ILE A 49 25.36 -10.23 13.11
C ILE A 49 25.32 -11.43 12.15
N VAL A 50 24.60 -11.29 11.03
CA VAL A 50 24.60 -12.22 9.90
C VAL A 50 25.10 -11.49 8.66
N LYS A 51 26.20 -11.95 8.05
CA LYS A 51 26.82 -11.22 6.93
C LYS A 51 27.34 -12.14 5.85
N ASN A 52 27.08 -11.81 4.58
CA ASN A 52 27.59 -12.59 3.44
C ASN A 52 27.19 -14.07 3.49
N CYS A 53 26.03 -14.39 4.07
CA CYS A 53 25.57 -15.76 4.22
C CYS A 53 24.60 -16.14 3.10
N THR A 54 24.58 -17.43 2.76
CA THR A 54 23.58 -18.00 1.85
C THR A 54 22.80 -19.08 2.59
N PHE A 55 21.46 -19.02 2.49
CA PHE A 55 20.54 -20.01 3.03
C PHE A 55 19.80 -20.66 1.86
N THR A 56 20.01 -21.95 1.62
CA THR A 56 19.44 -22.67 0.47
C THR A 56 18.64 -23.87 0.95
N ASN A 57 17.39 -23.99 0.50
CA ASN A 57 16.49 -25.09 0.86
C ASN A 57 16.32 -25.26 2.39
N CYS A 58 16.48 -24.18 3.16
CA CYS A 58 16.25 -24.20 4.60
C CYS A 58 14.74 -24.29 4.86
N SER A 59 14.34 -25.26 5.67
CA SER A 59 12.93 -25.51 5.96
C SER A 59 12.70 -25.58 7.46
N ASN A 60 11.52 -25.19 7.89
CA ASN A 60 11.10 -25.34 9.27
C ASN A 60 9.62 -25.71 9.35
N ILE A 61 9.36 -26.86 9.97
CA ILE A 61 7.99 -27.35 10.17
C ILE A 61 7.53 -27.26 11.63
N GLN A 62 8.46 -27.01 12.56
CA GLN A 62 8.21 -27.07 14.00
C GLN A 62 7.97 -25.68 14.59
N THR A 63 8.77 -24.69 14.21
CA THR A 63 8.68 -23.29 14.67
C THR A 63 8.49 -22.33 13.50
N GLN A 64 8.71 -21.04 13.69
CA GLN A 64 8.64 -20.02 12.64
C GLN A 64 10.01 -19.78 11.99
N GLY A 65 10.04 -19.19 10.79
CA GLY A 65 11.28 -18.92 10.08
C GLY A 65 11.86 -20.18 9.44
N GLY A 66 11.89 -20.26 8.12
CA GLY A 66 12.50 -21.41 7.42
C GLY A 66 14.02 -21.48 7.58
N ALA A 67 14.68 -20.31 7.54
CA ALA A 67 16.13 -20.18 7.62
C ALA A 67 16.59 -19.48 8.90
N ILE A 68 15.90 -18.41 9.31
CA ILE A 68 16.25 -17.64 10.51
C ILE A 68 15.00 -17.43 11.37
N SER A 69 15.15 -17.63 12.67
CA SER A 69 14.15 -17.28 13.68
C SER A 69 14.77 -16.34 14.68
N SER A 70 14.26 -15.10 14.75
CA SER A 70 14.78 -14.06 15.63
C SER A 70 13.73 -13.60 16.64
N SER A 71 14.08 -13.58 17.92
CA SER A 71 13.25 -12.99 18.98
C SER A 71 14.15 -12.26 19.96
N ILE A 72 14.07 -10.94 19.94
CA ILE A 72 14.97 -10.07 20.72
C ILE A 72 14.19 -9.05 21.55
N SER A 73 14.75 -8.64 22.68
CA SER A 73 14.18 -7.60 23.56
C SER A 73 15.29 -6.88 24.35
N ASN A 74 14.93 -5.85 25.09
CA ASN A 74 15.80 -5.15 26.04
C ASN A 74 17.08 -4.56 25.40
N GLY A 75 16.96 -3.84 24.28
CA GLY A 75 18.10 -3.11 23.69
C GLY A 75 19.05 -3.95 22.82
N VAL A 76 18.65 -5.16 22.45
CA VAL A 76 19.45 -6.05 21.57
C VAL A 76 19.41 -5.57 20.12
N ILE A 77 20.51 -5.75 19.40
CA ILE A 77 20.66 -5.34 18.00
C ILE A 77 20.89 -6.58 17.12
N VAL A 78 20.11 -6.73 16.05
CA VAL A 78 20.35 -7.71 14.99
C VAL A 78 20.70 -6.98 13.70
N LEU A 79 21.84 -7.34 13.11
CA LEU A 79 22.31 -6.78 11.83
C LEU A 79 22.46 -7.90 10.81
N MET A 80 21.71 -7.83 9.71
CA MET A 80 21.80 -8.77 8.60
C MET A 80 22.21 -8.02 7.34
N SER A 81 23.25 -8.47 6.64
CA SER A 81 23.70 -7.80 5.42
C SER A 81 24.18 -8.75 4.34
N ASN A 82 24.03 -8.35 3.07
CA ASN A 82 24.62 -9.01 1.90
C ASN A 82 24.34 -10.52 1.85
N SER A 83 23.14 -10.94 2.26
CA SER A 83 22.80 -12.36 2.44
C SER A 83 21.67 -12.79 1.51
N SER A 84 21.70 -14.05 1.10
CA SER A 84 20.74 -14.63 0.15
C SER A 84 19.92 -15.76 0.77
N PHE A 85 18.62 -15.78 0.51
CA PHE A 85 17.69 -16.81 0.97
C PHE A 85 16.99 -17.41 -0.23
N ILE A 86 17.25 -18.69 -0.51
CA ILE A 86 16.84 -19.35 -1.74
C ILE A 86 16.03 -20.60 -1.39
N ASN A 87 14.79 -20.64 -1.87
CA ASN A 87 13.89 -21.77 -1.68
C ASN A 87 13.69 -22.14 -0.20
N CYS A 88 13.65 -21.12 0.67
CA CYS A 88 13.40 -21.31 2.09
C CYS A 88 11.90 -21.46 2.39
N TYR A 89 11.57 -22.30 3.36
CA TYR A 89 10.18 -22.68 3.62
C TYR A 89 9.82 -22.74 5.11
N SER A 90 8.63 -22.24 5.47
CA SER A 90 8.05 -22.38 6.81
C SER A 90 6.60 -22.87 6.73
N THR A 91 6.23 -23.85 7.56
CA THR A 91 4.80 -24.23 7.76
C THR A 91 4.03 -23.23 8.62
N LYS A 92 4.72 -22.23 9.17
CA LYS A 92 4.15 -21.15 9.97
C LYS A 92 4.40 -19.83 9.26
N ASP A 93 4.84 -18.82 9.99
CA ASP A 93 5.14 -17.48 9.50
C ASP A 93 6.61 -17.37 9.08
N GLY A 94 6.90 -16.45 8.15
CA GLY A 94 8.26 -16.14 7.70
C GLY A 94 8.90 -17.28 6.92
N GLY A 95 8.67 -17.36 5.61
CA GLY A 95 9.18 -18.48 4.81
C GLY A 95 10.70 -18.61 4.83
N ALA A 96 11.43 -17.48 4.85
CA ALA A 96 12.86 -17.45 5.13
C ALA A 96 13.15 -16.98 6.55
N ILE A 97 12.59 -15.83 6.93
CA ILE A 97 12.95 -15.14 8.16
C ILE A 97 11.68 -14.83 8.93
N TRP A 98 11.67 -15.21 10.21
CA TRP A 98 10.68 -14.75 11.17
C TRP A 98 11.34 -13.92 12.25
N MET A 99 10.75 -12.76 12.58
CA MET A 99 11.32 -11.82 13.55
C MET A 99 10.27 -11.28 14.50
N GLN A 100 10.61 -11.27 15.78
CA GLN A 100 9.92 -10.55 16.83
C GLN A 100 10.87 -9.56 17.51
N VAL A 101 10.43 -8.30 17.64
CA VAL A 101 11.20 -7.20 18.23
C VAL A 101 10.47 -6.65 19.46
N GLY A 102 11.12 -6.76 20.62
CA GLY A 102 10.67 -6.20 21.89
C GLY A 102 11.30 -4.83 22.20
N SER A 103 11.15 -4.38 23.45
CA SER A 103 11.53 -3.03 23.89
C SER A 103 13.00 -2.67 23.62
N GLY A 104 13.23 -1.45 23.15
CA GLY A 104 14.55 -0.88 22.87
C GLY A 104 15.36 -1.56 21.76
N SER A 105 14.83 -2.62 21.15
CA SER A 105 15.62 -3.49 20.26
C SER A 105 15.54 -3.04 18.82
N ILE A 106 16.60 -3.30 18.06
CA ILE A 106 16.75 -2.84 16.68
C ILE A 106 17.07 -4.03 15.78
N ILE A 107 16.40 -4.11 14.63
CA ILE A 107 16.80 -4.98 13.53
C ILE A 107 17.10 -4.13 12.31
N SER A 108 18.28 -4.33 11.68
CA SER A 108 18.58 -3.86 10.33
C SER A 108 18.82 -5.04 9.40
N ILE A 109 18.17 -5.06 8.23
CA ILE A 109 18.40 -6.01 7.15
C ILE A 109 18.73 -5.23 5.88
N GLU A 110 19.92 -5.46 5.34
CA GLU A 110 20.48 -4.64 4.27
C GLU A 110 20.99 -5.51 3.11
N ASP A 111 20.74 -5.06 1.87
CA ASP A 111 21.28 -5.67 0.65
C ASP A 111 21.03 -7.20 0.57
N CYS A 112 19.83 -7.62 0.98
CA CYS A 112 19.45 -9.04 1.03
C CYS A 112 18.54 -9.42 -0.14
N ILE A 113 18.73 -10.65 -0.64
CA ILE A 113 17.96 -11.22 -1.75
C ILE A 113 17.20 -12.44 -1.25
N MET A 114 15.89 -12.49 -1.48
CA MET A 114 15.03 -13.63 -1.18
C MET A 114 14.38 -14.15 -2.46
N THR A 115 14.56 -15.43 -2.76
CA THR A 115 14.06 -16.05 -3.99
C THR A 115 13.33 -17.34 -3.69
N LYS A 116 12.12 -17.50 -4.22
CA LYS A 116 11.29 -18.71 -4.07
C LYS A 116 11.01 -19.08 -2.60
N CYS A 117 10.99 -18.09 -1.71
CA CYS A 117 10.66 -18.34 -0.32
C CYS A 117 9.14 -18.50 -0.16
N TYR A 118 8.73 -19.45 0.69
CA TYR A 118 7.32 -19.78 0.85
C TYR A 118 6.94 -19.95 2.33
N SER A 119 5.79 -19.37 2.69
CA SER A 119 5.20 -19.47 4.04
C SER A 119 3.78 -20.03 3.93
N ILE A 120 3.43 -21.04 4.74
CA ILE A 120 2.03 -21.47 4.82
C ILE A 120 1.15 -20.38 5.43
N LYS A 121 1.67 -19.57 6.37
CA LYS A 121 0.91 -18.48 6.96
C LYS A 121 1.28 -17.16 6.31
N ASN A 122 1.95 -16.28 7.04
CA ASN A 122 2.22 -14.90 6.63
C ASN A 122 3.68 -14.70 6.25
N GLY A 123 3.95 -13.70 5.42
CA GLY A 123 5.31 -13.27 5.07
C GLY A 123 6.06 -14.36 4.30
N GLY A 124 5.81 -14.46 3.00
CA GLY A 124 6.38 -15.53 2.19
C GLY A 124 7.91 -15.60 2.24
N SER A 125 8.57 -14.46 2.41
CA SER A 125 9.98 -14.40 2.76
C SER A 125 10.19 -13.96 4.20
N LEU A 126 9.59 -12.83 4.58
CA LEU A 126 9.89 -12.14 5.82
C LEU A 126 8.62 -11.86 6.61
N PHE A 127 8.63 -12.27 7.87
CA PHE A 127 7.62 -11.91 8.84
C PHE A 127 8.24 -11.03 9.93
N ILE A 128 7.57 -9.91 10.22
CA ILE A 128 8.01 -8.91 11.17
C ILE A 128 6.89 -8.65 12.17
N LEU A 129 7.20 -8.77 13.46
CA LEU A 129 6.30 -8.40 14.55
C LEU A 129 7.03 -7.50 15.55
N ILE A 130 6.58 -6.26 15.71
CA ILE A 130 7.14 -5.32 16.69
C ILE A 130 6.19 -5.23 17.89
N LEU A 131 6.56 -5.90 18.99
CA LEU A 131 5.83 -5.97 20.26
C LEU A 131 6.43 -5.01 21.30
N SER A 132 6.37 -3.72 21.03
CA SER A 132 6.94 -2.73 21.95
C SER A 132 6.09 -1.48 21.98
N THR A 133 6.09 -0.79 23.13
CA THR A 133 5.60 0.57 23.34
C THR A 133 6.74 1.58 23.47
N ASP A 134 8.00 1.11 23.39
CA ASP A 134 9.22 1.91 23.47
C ASP A 134 9.56 2.48 22.08
N THR A 135 9.69 3.80 22.03
CA THR A 135 10.02 4.58 20.82
C THR A 135 11.36 4.21 20.17
N HIS A 136 12.26 3.54 20.88
CA HIS A 136 13.54 3.12 20.34
C HIS A 136 13.48 1.80 19.56
N SER A 137 12.34 1.11 19.57
CA SER A 137 12.17 -0.19 18.92
C SER A 137 11.95 0.00 17.42
N LYS A 138 12.89 -0.48 16.60
CA LYS A 138 12.93 -0.20 15.16
C LYS A 138 13.21 -1.45 14.35
N VAL A 139 12.53 -1.57 13.21
CA VAL A 139 12.96 -2.45 12.11
C VAL A 139 13.26 -1.61 10.89
N GLU A 140 14.47 -1.77 10.37
CA GLU A 140 14.97 -1.12 9.17
C GLU A 140 15.28 -2.16 8.10
N LEU A 141 14.67 -1.99 6.94
CA LEU A 141 14.95 -2.78 5.74
C LEU A 141 15.59 -1.86 4.71
N VAL A 142 16.71 -2.28 4.14
CA VAL A 142 17.47 -1.50 3.16
C VAL A 142 17.77 -2.36 1.94
N ASN A 143 17.45 -1.86 0.75
CA ASN A 143 17.79 -2.49 -0.52
C ASN A 143 17.39 -3.98 -0.64
N ILE A 144 16.10 -4.29 -0.49
CA ILE A 144 15.61 -5.67 -0.45
C ILE A 144 15.02 -6.12 -1.78
N GLN A 145 15.42 -7.31 -2.23
CA GLN A 145 14.88 -7.92 -3.45
C GLN A 145 14.19 -9.23 -3.13
N MET A 146 12.95 -9.39 -3.58
CA MET A 146 12.13 -10.59 -3.41
C MET A 146 11.59 -11.06 -4.76
N THR A 147 11.84 -12.31 -5.12
CA THR A 147 11.42 -12.86 -6.42
C THR A 147 10.78 -14.24 -6.25
N ASN A 148 9.59 -14.43 -6.85
CA ASN A 148 8.81 -15.66 -6.75
C ASN A 148 8.47 -16.06 -5.31
N CYS A 149 8.33 -15.10 -4.40
CA CYS A 149 8.02 -15.39 -3.00
C CYS A 149 6.52 -15.42 -2.76
N SER A 150 6.05 -16.31 -1.90
CA SER A 150 4.61 -16.42 -1.68
C SER A 150 4.21 -16.83 -0.27
N SER A 151 3.01 -16.44 0.11
CA SER A 151 2.37 -16.88 1.35
C SER A 151 0.97 -17.39 1.05
N GLN A 152 0.43 -18.32 1.84
CA GLN A 152 -1.00 -18.62 1.68
C GLN A 152 -1.87 -17.53 2.26
N TRP A 153 -1.42 -16.88 3.34
CA TRP A 153 -2.18 -15.83 4.03
C TRP A 153 -1.70 -14.45 3.59
N TYR A 154 -1.24 -13.61 4.52
CA TYR A 154 -0.94 -12.20 4.24
C TYR A 154 0.53 -12.00 3.82
N GLY A 155 0.79 -11.06 2.92
CA GLY A 155 2.15 -10.63 2.58
C GLY A 155 2.96 -11.69 1.83
N GLY A 156 2.81 -11.75 0.51
CA GLY A 156 3.52 -12.77 -0.30
C GLY A 156 5.03 -12.64 -0.25
N GLY A 157 5.56 -11.43 -0.08
CA GLY A 157 6.97 -11.18 0.28
C GLY A 157 7.12 -10.90 1.77
N ILE A 158 6.56 -9.77 2.21
CA ILE A 158 6.68 -9.25 3.58
C ILE A 158 5.33 -9.19 4.26
N TYR A 159 5.26 -9.71 5.47
CA TYR A 159 4.24 -9.36 6.46
C TYR A 159 4.87 -8.53 7.56
N ALA A 160 4.28 -7.37 7.86
CA ALA A 160 4.69 -6.56 8.99
C ALA A 160 3.49 -6.21 9.88
N GLU A 161 3.62 -6.51 11.17
CA GLU A 161 2.69 -6.10 12.21
C GLU A 161 3.42 -5.28 13.28
N THR A 162 2.80 -4.17 13.65
CA THR A 162 3.40 -3.16 14.52
C THR A 162 2.41 -2.69 15.59
N ASN A 163 2.94 -2.46 16.80
CA ASN A 163 2.25 -1.90 17.96
C ASN A 163 2.71 -0.45 18.26
N ASP A 164 2.15 0.17 19.32
CA ASP A 164 2.35 1.56 19.71
C ASP A 164 3.82 2.03 19.71
N ASN A 165 4.08 3.26 19.25
CA ASN A 165 5.40 3.90 19.28
C ASN A 165 6.56 3.20 18.53
N SER A 166 6.33 2.07 17.86
CA SER A 166 7.36 1.44 17.04
C SER A 166 7.62 2.18 15.72
N THR A 167 8.75 1.89 15.09
CA THR A 167 9.10 2.39 13.74
C THR A 167 9.42 1.24 12.79
N LEU A 168 8.79 1.26 11.61
CA LEU A 168 9.15 0.41 10.47
C LEU A 168 9.66 1.31 9.33
N SER A 169 10.93 1.13 8.96
CA SER A 169 11.59 1.89 7.90
C SER A 169 11.94 0.96 6.73
N LEU A 170 11.51 1.32 5.52
CA LEU A 170 11.88 0.67 4.26
C LEU A 170 12.60 1.72 3.41
N ILE A 171 13.92 1.57 3.24
CA ILE A 171 14.78 2.60 2.65
C ILE A 171 15.59 2.06 1.46
N GLY A 172 15.69 2.82 0.38
CA GLY A 172 16.51 2.48 -0.79
C GLY A 172 15.75 1.74 -1.89
N GLU A 173 16.36 0.72 -2.46
CA GLU A 173 15.87 0.03 -3.66
C GLU A 173 15.13 -1.27 -3.33
N PHE A 174 13.82 -1.31 -3.58
CA PHE A 174 13.01 -2.50 -3.35
C PHE A 174 12.50 -3.09 -4.65
N LEU A 175 12.65 -4.42 -4.79
CA LEU A 175 12.05 -5.17 -5.88
C LEU A 175 11.20 -6.31 -5.32
N PHE A 176 9.94 -6.37 -5.74
CA PHE A 176 9.05 -7.51 -5.57
C PHE A 176 8.62 -7.96 -6.96
N ASP A 177 9.10 -9.12 -7.41
CA ASP A 177 8.73 -9.68 -8.70
C ASP A 177 8.08 -11.05 -8.54
N ASN A 178 6.86 -11.18 -9.07
CA ASN A 178 6.04 -12.38 -8.97
C ASN A 178 5.81 -12.84 -7.52
N CYS A 179 5.59 -11.88 -6.62
CA CYS A 179 5.22 -12.15 -5.23
C CYS A 179 3.70 -12.29 -5.07
N SER A 180 3.23 -13.26 -4.27
CA SER A 180 1.79 -13.51 -4.15
C SER A 180 1.27 -13.98 -2.81
N SER A 181 0.08 -13.51 -2.43
CA SER A 181 -0.78 -14.16 -1.42
C SER A 181 -1.84 -15.02 -2.09
N ILE A 182 -1.81 -16.33 -1.83
CA ILE A 182 -2.40 -17.33 -2.75
C ILE A 182 -3.84 -17.73 -2.38
N ASN A 183 -4.28 -17.64 -1.13
CA ASN A 183 -5.61 -18.10 -0.71
C ASN A 183 -6.68 -16.97 -0.77
N SER A 184 -7.98 -17.33 -0.86
CA SER A 184 -9.11 -16.46 -1.28
C SER A 184 -9.24 -15.15 -0.52
N ASP A 185 -8.99 -15.17 0.78
CA ASP A 185 -9.40 -14.10 1.68
C ASP A 185 -8.22 -13.27 2.19
N TYR A 186 -7.06 -13.37 1.52
CA TYR A 186 -5.83 -12.78 2.02
C TYR A 186 -5.24 -11.75 1.06
N TYR A 187 -4.29 -10.99 1.59
CA TYR A 187 -4.00 -9.64 1.16
C TYR A 187 -2.50 -9.38 0.97
N GLY A 188 -2.16 -8.34 0.20
CA GLY A 188 -0.80 -7.85 0.01
C GLY A 188 0.11 -8.85 -0.70
N GLY A 189 0.07 -8.89 -2.03
CA GLY A 189 0.87 -9.86 -2.79
C GLY A 189 2.38 -9.68 -2.64
N GLY A 190 2.86 -8.44 -2.61
CA GLY A 190 4.24 -8.12 -2.23
C GLY A 190 4.37 -7.86 -0.73
N ILE A 191 3.71 -6.81 -0.24
CA ILE A 191 3.78 -6.38 1.17
C ILE A 191 2.37 -6.30 1.76
N TYR A 192 2.23 -6.82 2.98
CA TYR A 192 1.11 -6.54 3.86
C TYR A 192 1.60 -5.85 5.12
N VAL A 193 1.02 -4.69 5.43
CA VAL A 193 1.28 -3.95 6.67
C VAL A 193 0.00 -3.81 7.48
N TYR A 194 0.04 -4.29 8.73
CA TYR A 194 -1.05 -4.22 9.69
C TYR A 194 -0.63 -3.49 10.97
N GLN A 195 -1.19 -2.32 11.18
CA GLN A 195 -0.91 -1.52 12.37
C GLN A 195 -2.09 -1.60 13.34
N LYS A 196 -1.95 -2.19 14.53
CA LYS A 196 -3.08 -2.37 15.46
C LYS A 196 -3.45 -1.12 16.28
N GLN A 197 -2.48 -0.27 16.56
CA GLN A 197 -2.56 0.82 17.53
C GLN A 197 -1.74 2.03 17.00
N PRO A 198 -1.93 3.26 17.50
CA PRO A 198 -1.23 4.45 16.98
C PRO A 198 0.31 4.29 16.96
N MET A 199 0.88 4.09 15.78
CA MET A 199 2.32 4.18 15.57
C MET A 199 2.81 5.61 15.51
N HIS A 200 4.11 5.79 15.79
CA HIS A 200 4.81 7.04 15.53
C HIS A 200 5.08 7.23 14.01
N SER A 201 5.51 6.21 13.26
CA SER A 201 5.67 6.31 11.79
C SER A 201 5.94 4.98 11.06
N ILE A 202 5.32 4.78 9.89
CA ILE A 202 5.85 3.93 8.79
C ILE A 202 6.63 4.86 7.86
N GLN A 203 7.89 4.53 7.56
CA GLN A 203 8.74 5.34 6.68
C GLN A 203 9.08 4.52 5.44
N MET A 204 8.67 5.00 4.28
CA MET A 204 9.05 4.44 2.98
C MET A 204 9.77 5.53 2.19
N GLN A 205 11.05 5.30 1.90
CA GLN A 205 11.91 6.23 1.18
C GLN A 205 12.76 5.51 0.14
N GLY A 206 12.67 5.92 -1.12
CA GLY A 206 13.49 5.35 -2.20
C GLY A 206 12.64 4.89 -3.38
N ASN A 207 13.10 3.84 -4.06
CA ASN A 207 12.45 3.33 -5.26
C ASN A 207 11.91 1.92 -5.01
N PHE A 208 10.62 1.74 -5.25
CA PHE A 208 9.91 0.50 -4.99
C PHE A 208 9.29 -0.02 -6.27
N THR A 209 9.67 -1.21 -6.70
CA THR A 209 9.12 -1.86 -7.89
C THR A 209 8.36 -3.13 -7.50
N PHE A 210 7.08 -3.18 -7.86
CA PHE A 210 6.21 -4.34 -7.76
C PHE A 210 5.86 -4.81 -9.17
N ARG A 211 6.33 -5.99 -9.57
CA ARG A 211 6.04 -6.60 -10.87
C ARG A 211 5.28 -7.90 -10.68
N ASN A 212 4.19 -8.05 -11.42
CA ASN A 212 3.40 -9.29 -11.43
C ASN A 212 2.95 -9.74 -10.03
N CYS A 213 2.85 -8.81 -9.08
CA CYS A 213 2.44 -9.15 -7.72
C CYS A 213 0.93 -9.36 -7.66
N THR A 214 0.49 -10.40 -6.96
CA THR A 214 -0.93 -10.75 -6.92
C THR A 214 -1.41 -11.05 -5.50
N SER A 215 -2.60 -10.56 -5.19
CA SER A 215 -3.37 -11.03 -4.04
C SER A 215 -4.76 -11.42 -4.53
N ARG A 216 -5.47 -12.27 -3.80
CA ARG A 216 -6.84 -12.60 -4.19
C ARG A 216 -7.83 -11.52 -3.78
N SER A 217 -7.64 -10.92 -2.61
CA SER A 217 -8.58 -9.93 -2.09
C SER A 217 -8.07 -8.49 -2.26
N TYR A 218 -7.06 -8.08 -1.50
CA TYR A 218 -6.70 -6.65 -1.40
C TYR A 218 -5.22 -6.40 -1.69
N GLY A 219 -4.93 -5.44 -2.55
CA GLY A 219 -3.56 -4.96 -2.82
C GLY A 219 -2.70 -6.00 -3.51
N GLY A 220 -2.60 -5.99 -4.84
CA GLY A 220 -1.77 -6.95 -5.56
C GLY A 220 -0.28 -6.76 -5.25
N GLY A 221 0.19 -5.51 -5.22
CA GLY A 221 1.52 -5.15 -4.73
C GLY A 221 1.53 -4.94 -3.22
N ILE A 222 0.79 -3.95 -2.74
CA ILE A 222 0.76 -3.59 -1.31
C ILE A 222 -0.68 -3.52 -0.81
N TYR A 223 -0.90 -4.08 0.37
CA TYR A 223 -2.02 -3.67 1.22
C TYR A 223 -1.51 -3.11 2.54
N MET A 224 -1.91 -1.87 2.83
CA MET A 224 -1.63 -1.21 4.10
C MET A 224 -2.95 -0.84 4.78
N ILE A 225 -3.07 -1.24 6.04
CA ILE A 225 -4.17 -0.85 6.91
C ILE A 225 -3.61 -0.24 8.20
N THR A 226 -4.03 0.99 8.47
CA THR A 226 -3.54 1.78 9.60
C THR A 226 -4.69 2.26 10.46
N TYR A 227 -4.48 2.24 11.78
CA TYR A 227 -5.46 2.65 12.79
C TYR A 227 -4.88 3.77 13.67
N TYR A 228 -5.67 4.82 13.91
CA TYR A 228 -5.42 5.95 14.81
C TYR A 228 -4.08 6.67 14.57
N GLN A 229 -3.62 6.74 13.33
CA GLN A 229 -2.26 7.19 13.07
C GLN A 229 -2.11 8.72 13.05
N LYS A 230 -0.91 9.17 13.43
CA LYS A 230 -0.35 10.46 13.02
C LYS A 230 -0.14 10.48 11.49
N PRO A 231 -0.04 11.66 10.85
CA PRO A 231 0.35 11.80 9.43
C PRO A 231 1.42 10.81 8.98
N ILE A 232 1.15 10.05 7.92
CA ILE A 232 2.23 9.43 7.14
C ILE A 232 2.57 10.36 5.99
N THR A 233 3.86 10.64 5.83
CA THR A 233 4.40 11.15 4.57
C THR A 233 5.17 10.03 3.90
N ILE A 234 4.64 9.51 2.80
CA ILE A 234 5.41 8.66 1.89
C ILE A 234 6.00 9.58 0.84
N ASN A 235 7.33 9.61 0.71
CA ASN A 235 8.04 10.34 -0.34
C ASN A 235 8.99 9.39 -1.06
N SER A 236 8.46 8.70 -2.07
CA SER A 236 9.16 7.61 -2.76
C SER A 236 8.68 7.49 -4.20
N THR A 237 9.50 6.84 -5.02
CA THR A 237 9.08 6.39 -6.35
C THR A 237 8.48 4.99 -6.22
N PHE A 238 7.26 4.80 -6.70
CA PHE A 238 6.64 3.49 -6.79
C PHE A 238 6.33 3.14 -8.24
N LEU A 239 6.68 1.92 -8.64
CA LEU A 239 6.22 1.31 -9.89
C LEU A 239 5.45 0.05 -9.55
N PHE A 240 4.15 0.05 -9.81
CA PHE A 240 3.31 -1.14 -9.84
C PHE A 240 3.07 -1.53 -11.29
N GLN A 241 3.52 -2.72 -11.68
CA GLN A 241 3.40 -3.21 -13.04
C GLN A 241 2.75 -4.60 -13.06
N ASN A 242 1.67 -4.74 -13.81
CA ASN A 242 0.91 -6.00 -13.93
C ASN A 242 0.42 -6.56 -12.58
N CYS A 243 0.23 -5.70 -11.58
CA CYS A 243 -0.29 -6.14 -10.27
C CYS A 243 -1.80 -6.39 -10.34
N ARG A 244 -2.27 -7.41 -9.63
CA ARG A 244 -3.68 -7.81 -9.64
C ARG A 244 -4.24 -8.14 -8.26
N SER A 245 -5.48 -7.72 -8.01
CA SER A 245 -6.26 -8.11 -6.84
C SER A 245 -7.77 -8.08 -7.11
N SER A 246 -8.61 -8.36 -6.10
CA SER A 246 -10.04 -8.02 -6.20
C SER A 246 -10.23 -6.51 -6.03
N ASN A 247 -9.51 -5.89 -5.08
CA ASN A 247 -9.54 -4.46 -4.87
C ASN A 247 -8.15 -3.82 -4.68
N GLY A 248 -7.90 -2.74 -5.41
CA GLY A 248 -6.60 -2.06 -5.46
C GLY A 248 -5.57 -2.95 -6.14
N GLY A 249 -5.59 -3.01 -7.48
CA GLY A 249 -4.78 -3.97 -8.23
C GLY A 249 -3.29 -3.87 -7.92
N GLY A 250 -2.75 -2.65 -7.83
CA GLY A 250 -1.42 -2.36 -7.29
C GLY A 250 -1.44 -2.12 -5.78
N LEU A 251 -2.23 -1.14 -5.35
CA LEU A 251 -2.21 -0.63 -3.98
C LEU A 251 -3.62 -0.58 -3.38
N ARG A 252 -3.76 -1.16 -2.20
CA ARG A 252 -4.92 -0.93 -1.32
C ARG A 252 -4.47 -0.14 -0.10
N LEU A 253 -5.17 0.95 0.18
CA LEU A 253 -5.03 1.72 1.41
C LEU A 253 -6.36 1.75 2.17
N THR A 254 -6.32 1.31 3.43
CA THR A 254 -7.40 1.47 4.39
C THR A 254 -6.87 2.29 5.55
N TYR A 255 -7.33 3.53 5.66
CA TYR A 255 -6.93 4.42 6.75
C TYR A 255 -8.08 4.56 7.74
N GLN A 256 -7.82 4.27 9.01
CA GLN A 256 -8.78 4.37 10.10
C GLN A 256 -8.30 5.31 11.21
N GLY A 257 -8.46 6.63 11.09
CA GLY A 257 -7.98 7.58 12.11
C GLY A 257 -8.71 8.92 12.07
N ASP A 258 -8.37 9.84 12.98
CA ASP A 258 -8.98 11.17 13.09
C ASP A 258 -8.00 12.28 12.66
N GLY A 259 -8.47 13.17 11.77
CA GLY A 259 -8.16 14.60 11.76
C GLY A 259 -6.87 15.07 11.08
N ASP A 260 -5.84 14.24 10.97
CA ASP A 260 -4.53 14.72 10.50
C ASP A 260 -4.23 14.39 9.01
N LEU A 261 -3.47 15.27 8.34
CA LEU A 261 -3.10 15.17 6.93
C LEU A 261 -2.12 14.01 6.67
N THR A 262 -2.52 13.04 5.84
CA THR A 262 -1.61 12.04 5.26
C THR A 262 -1.23 12.47 3.84
N GLN A 263 0.05 12.43 3.50
CA GLN A 263 0.54 12.80 2.18
C GLN A 263 1.24 11.61 1.51
N LEU A 264 0.78 11.25 0.32
CA LEU A 264 1.47 10.35 -0.60
C LEU A 264 2.10 11.21 -1.67
N ALA A 265 3.32 11.65 -1.42
CA ALA A 265 4.11 12.45 -2.33
C ALA A 265 5.16 11.57 -3.06
N GLY A 266 5.55 11.98 -4.26
CA GLY A 266 6.53 11.26 -5.07
C GLY A 266 5.95 10.74 -6.38
N ASN A 267 6.72 9.94 -7.12
CA ASN A 267 6.29 9.47 -8.43
C ASN A 267 5.69 8.06 -8.32
N PHE A 268 4.37 7.97 -8.41
CA PHE A 268 3.64 6.71 -8.34
C PHE A 268 3.13 6.33 -9.72
N THR A 269 3.69 5.28 -10.31
CA THR A 269 3.26 4.74 -11.59
C THR A 269 2.57 3.39 -11.40
N PHE A 270 1.33 3.29 -11.86
CA PHE A 270 0.57 2.05 -12.00
C PHE A 270 0.44 1.76 -13.50
N GLN A 271 0.99 0.63 -13.94
CA GLN A 271 0.97 0.21 -15.34
C GLN A 271 0.34 -1.18 -15.47
N ASN A 272 -0.72 -1.28 -16.26
CA ASN A 272 -1.41 -2.54 -16.54
C ASN A 272 -1.85 -3.26 -15.24
N CYS A 273 -2.17 -2.51 -14.20
CA CYS A 273 -2.74 -3.03 -12.97
C CYS A 273 -4.23 -3.31 -13.15
N SER A 274 -4.73 -4.38 -12.53
CA SER A 274 -6.13 -4.75 -12.63
C SER A 274 -6.78 -5.14 -11.31
N ALA A 275 -8.03 -4.72 -11.13
CA ALA A 275 -8.87 -5.11 -9.99
C ALA A 275 -10.18 -5.73 -10.49
N GLN A 276 -10.64 -6.79 -9.83
CA GLN A 276 -11.92 -7.42 -10.20
C GLN A 276 -13.13 -6.55 -9.84
N SER A 277 -13.04 -5.77 -8.76
CA SER A 277 -14.15 -4.95 -8.27
C SER A 277 -13.74 -3.47 -8.23
N TYR A 278 -12.81 -3.08 -7.37
CA TYR A 278 -12.61 -1.66 -7.06
C TYR A 278 -11.17 -1.21 -7.28
N GLY A 279 -10.96 -0.18 -8.11
CA GLY A 279 -9.68 0.50 -8.23
C GLY A 279 -8.60 -0.33 -8.91
N GLY A 280 -8.59 -0.33 -10.25
CA GLY A 280 -7.69 -1.16 -11.04
C GLY A 280 -6.21 -0.95 -10.72
N GLY A 281 -5.79 0.30 -10.50
CA GLY A 281 -4.49 0.62 -9.93
C GLY A 281 -4.55 0.70 -8.40
N MET A 282 -5.43 1.55 -7.87
CA MET A 282 -5.47 1.88 -6.46
C MET A 282 -6.89 1.92 -5.90
N GLN A 283 -7.07 1.42 -4.68
CA GLN A 283 -8.29 1.64 -3.90
C GLN A 283 -7.99 2.33 -2.58
N ILE A 284 -8.66 3.45 -2.34
CA ILE A 284 -8.60 4.19 -1.07
C ILE A 284 -9.97 4.09 -0.38
N GLN A 285 -9.96 3.61 0.86
CA GLN A 285 -11.10 3.68 1.76
C GLN A 285 -10.68 4.52 2.95
N SER A 286 -11.31 5.67 3.07
CA SER A 286 -11.17 6.58 4.20
C SER A 286 -12.19 6.24 5.29
N THR A 287 -11.82 6.46 6.55
CA THR A 287 -12.76 6.65 7.67
C THR A 287 -13.05 8.14 7.88
N PRO A 288 -13.94 8.53 8.80
CA PRO A 288 -14.26 9.94 9.03
C PRO A 288 -13.03 10.84 9.25
N SER A 289 -13.11 12.08 8.77
CA SER A 289 -12.22 13.21 9.10
C SER A 289 -10.77 13.09 8.61
N ILE A 290 -10.49 12.30 7.57
CA ILE A 290 -9.13 12.19 7.00
C ILE A 290 -8.88 13.29 5.99
N ILE A 291 -7.68 13.87 5.98
CA ILE A 291 -7.20 14.64 4.84
C ILE A 291 -6.10 13.83 4.16
N LEU A 292 -6.30 13.47 2.91
CA LEU A 292 -5.32 12.75 2.08
C LEU A 292 -4.93 13.62 0.89
N GLU A 293 -3.63 13.82 0.69
CA GLU A 293 -3.07 14.48 -0.48
C GLU A 293 -2.21 13.49 -1.26
N ILE A 294 -2.44 13.41 -2.57
CA ILE A 294 -1.70 12.53 -3.47
C ILE A 294 -1.14 13.37 -4.63
N ASP A 295 0.19 13.31 -4.82
CA ASP A 295 0.93 14.12 -5.79
C ASP A 295 1.59 13.23 -6.86
N ASP A 296 1.58 13.68 -8.12
CA ASP A 296 2.32 13.09 -9.25
C ASP A 296 2.11 11.58 -9.49
N PHE A 297 0.84 11.18 -9.63
CA PHE A 297 0.45 9.80 -9.92
C PHE A 297 0.22 9.58 -11.42
N THR A 298 0.66 8.44 -11.95
CA THR A 298 0.36 7.98 -13.31
C THR A 298 -0.36 6.63 -13.27
N PHE A 299 -1.56 6.55 -13.85
CA PHE A 299 -2.28 5.32 -14.11
C PHE A 299 -2.30 5.09 -15.62
N LYS A 300 -1.67 4.01 -16.07
CA LYS A 300 -1.55 3.65 -17.49
C LYS A 300 -2.11 2.26 -17.73
N ASP A 301 -3.08 2.16 -18.62
CA ASP A 301 -3.69 0.90 -19.03
C ASP A 301 -4.26 0.10 -17.81
N CYS A 302 -4.69 0.80 -16.75
CA CYS A 302 -5.28 0.16 -15.57
C CYS A 302 -6.75 -0.20 -15.81
N SER A 303 -7.22 -1.30 -15.23
CA SER A 303 -8.60 -1.76 -15.41
C SER A 303 -9.29 -2.20 -14.11
N GLY A 304 -10.52 -1.75 -13.88
CA GLY A 304 -11.33 -2.11 -12.72
C GLY A 304 -12.79 -2.35 -13.10
N ASN A 305 -13.63 -2.79 -12.17
CA ASN A 305 -15.07 -2.75 -12.41
C ASN A 305 -15.61 -1.34 -12.12
N GLN A 306 -15.25 -0.76 -10.97
CA GLN A 306 -15.45 0.65 -10.65
C GLN A 306 -14.10 1.32 -10.39
N GLY A 307 -13.81 2.41 -11.11
CA GLY A 307 -12.53 3.11 -11.02
C GLY A 307 -11.40 2.32 -11.67
N GLY A 308 -11.20 2.51 -12.98
CA GLY A 308 -10.12 1.80 -13.70
C GLY A 308 -8.73 2.14 -13.17
N GLY A 309 -8.48 3.41 -12.87
CA GLY A 309 -7.31 3.84 -12.12
C GLY A 309 -7.54 3.76 -10.62
N ILE A 310 -8.45 4.60 -10.10
CA ILE A 310 -8.69 4.76 -8.66
C ILE A 310 -10.16 4.53 -8.31
N PHE A 311 -10.39 3.79 -7.23
CA PHE A 311 -11.67 3.81 -6.52
C PHE A 311 -11.53 4.51 -5.18
N LEU A 312 -12.46 5.42 -4.89
CA LEU A 312 -12.48 6.26 -3.70
C LEU A 312 -13.79 6.09 -2.93
N SER A 313 -13.68 5.73 -1.65
CA SER A 313 -14.79 5.82 -0.69
C SER A 313 -14.44 6.85 0.37
N LEU A 314 -15.09 8.02 0.30
CA LEU A 314 -14.88 9.15 1.20
C LEU A 314 -15.91 9.17 2.34
N MET A 315 -15.45 8.96 3.58
CA MET A 315 -16.30 8.89 4.78
C MET A 315 -16.27 10.19 5.60
N ASN A 316 -17.44 10.69 6.01
CA ASN A 316 -17.71 11.77 6.97
C ASN A 316 -16.57 12.78 7.20
N ASN A 317 -16.60 13.97 6.60
CA ASN A 317 -15.55 15.00 6.73
C ASN A 317 -14.20 14.63 6.09
N SER A 318 -14.12 13.57 5.28
CA SER A 318 -12.88 13.24 4.56
C SER A 318 -12.64 14.14 3.35
N LYS A 319 -11.39 14.53 3.15
CA LYS A 319 -10.91 15.33 2.04
C LYS A 319 -9.81 14.59 1.28
N LEU A 320 -9.97 14.45 -0.03
CA LEU A 320 -8.92 13.99 -0.93
C LEU A 320 -8.50 15.10 -1.89
N ILE A 321 -7.21 15.34 -1.98
CA ILE A 321 -6.59 16.25 -2.95
C ILE A 321 -5.72 15.41 -3.88
N ILE A 322 -5.96 15.51 -5.19
CA ILE A 322 -5.13 14.89 -6.23
C ILE A 322 -4.48 16.01 -7.03
N ASN A 323 -3.15 16.08 -6.99
CA ASN A 323 -2.34 17.04 -7.73
C ASN A 323 -1.53 16.33 -8.81
N GLY A 324 -1.60 16.79 -10.06
CA GLY A 324 -0.73 16.29 -11.14
C GLY A 324 -0.98 14.82 -11.54
N GLY A 325 -2.19 14.30 -11.32
CA GLY A 325 -2.54 12.92 -11.66
C GLY A 325 -2.80 12.71 -13.16
N HIS A 326 -2.10 11.76 -13.78
CA HIS A 326 -2.27 11.36 -15.19
C HIS A 326 -2.94 10.00 -15.31
N PHE A 327 -4.09 9.95 -15.98
CA PHE A 327 -4.85 8.73 -16.26
C PHE A 327 -4.88 8.51 -17.76
N ASN A 328 -4.14 7.51 -18.24
CA ASN A 328 -3.99 7.20 -19.65
C ASN A 328 -4.58 5.81 -19.93
N ASN A 329 -5.57 5.72 -20.82
CA ASN A 329 -6.20 4.45 -21.22
C ASN A 329 -6.72 3.62 -20.03
N SER A 330 -7.10 4.27 -18.94
CA SER A 330 -7.68 3.54 -17.80
C SER A 330 -9.14 3.18 -18.12
N SER A 331 -9.55 1.97 -17.75
CA SER A 331 -10.84 1.41 -18.15
C SER A 331 -11.64 0.83 -17.00
N ALA A 332 -12.97 1.01 -17.05
CA ALA A 332 -13.88 0.43 -16.08
C ALA A 332 -15.03 -0.35 -16.74
N SER A 333 -15.45 -1.46 -16.16
CA SER A 333 -16.57 -2.26 -16.70
C SER A 333 -17.95 -1.81 -16.22
N MET A 334 -18.04 -0.92 -15.23
CA MET A 334 -19.31 -0.38 -14.75
C MET A 334 -19.30 1.14 -14.58
N GLN A 335 -18.32 1.70 -13.86
CA GLN A 335 -18.36 3.14 -13.53
C GLN A 335 -16.96 3.74 -13.40
N GLY A 336 -16.71 4.88 -14.03
CA GLY A 336 -15.50 5.67 -13.81
C GLY A 336 -14.24 5.04 -14.41
N GLY A 337 -13.96 5.27 -15.69
CA GLY A 337 -12.80 4.65 -16.35
C GLY A 337 -11.45 5.03 -15.74
N GLY A 338 -11.29 6.29 -15.31
CA GLY A 338 -10.16 6.74 -14.49
C GLY A 338 -10.47 6.65 -12.99
N ILE A 339 -11.45 7.44 -12.54
CA ILE A 339 -11.82 7.53 -11.12
C ILE A 339 -13.29 7.17 -10.92
N PHE A 340 -13.54 6.35 -9.91
CA PHE A 340 -14.84 6.27 -9.25
C PHE A 340 -14.72 6.90 -7.85
N ALA A 341 -15.68 7.76 -7.48
CA ALA A 341 -15.74 8.35 -6.15
C ALA A 341 -17.14 8.30 -5.54
N GLN A 342 -17.23 7.80 -4.31
CA GLN A 342 -18.46 7.85 -3.51
C GLN A 342 -18.28 8.81 -2.34
N PHE A 343 -19.17 9.79 -2.26
CA PHE A 343 -19.19 10.76 -1.18
C PHE A 343 -20.22 10.36 -0.14
N SER A 344 -19.83 10.46 1.12
CA SER A 344 -20.76 10.41 2.25
C SER A 344 -21.02 11.85 2.76
N SER A 345 -21.14 12.07 4.08
CA SER A 345 -21.39 13.41 4.61
C SER A 345 -20.13 14.26 4.64
N ASN A 346 -20.22 15.53 4.24
CA ASN A 346 -19.14 16.52 4.28
C ASN A 346 -17.82 16.06 3.63
N SER A 347 -17.89 15.25 2.58
CA SER A 347 -16.71 14.75 1.88
C SER A 347 -16.24 15.72 0.79
N GLU A 348 -14.93 15.86 0.62
CA GLU A 348 -14.31 16.74 -0.38
C GLU A 348 -13.42 15.96 -1.34
N LEU A 349 -13.54 16.22 -2.64
CA LEU A 349 -12.58 15.80 -3.66
C LEU A 349 -12.10 17.03 -4.43
N ILE A 350 -10.78 17.20 -4.51
CA ILE A 350 -10.15 18.29 -5.25
C ILE A 350 -9.18 17.68 -6.26
N LEU A 351 -9.41 17.94 -7.55
CA LEU A 351 -8.48 17.66 -8.63
C LEU A 351 -7.78 18.97 -9.00
N ASN A 352 -6.45 19.01 -8.97
CA ASN A 352 -5.69 20.23 -9.15
C ASN A 352 -4.33 20.00 -9.84
N ASN A 353 -3.59 21.08 -10.08
CA ASN A 353 -2.19 21.04 -10.50
C ASN A 353 -1.93 20.19 -11.75
N SER A 354 -2.70 20.41 -12.82
CA SER A 354 -2.50 19.80 -14.14
C SER A 354 -2.82 18.30 -14.21
N CYS A 355 -3.80 17.82 -13.43
CA CYS A 355 -4.37 16.49 -13.65
C CYS A 355 -4.84 16.30 -15.10
N GLU A 356 -4.66 15.11 -15.65
CA GLU A 356 -5.07 14.76 -17.01
C GLU A 356 -5.75 13.38 -17.06
N PHE A 357 -6.88 13.32 -17.74
CA PHE A 357 -7.56 12.10 -18.12
C PHE A 357 -7.58 12.03 -19.63
N ASN A 358 -6.87 11.05 -20.18
CA ASN A 358 -6.70 10.87 -21.61
C ASN A 358 -7.12 9.46 -22.03
N GLN A 359 -8.07 9.38 -22.94
CA GLN A 359 -8.55 8.12 -23.53
C GLN A 359 -9.05 7.09 -22.48
N CYS A 360 -9.52 7.57 -21.33
CA CYS A 360 -10.17 6.70 -20.34
C CYS A 360 -11.51 6.21 -20.88
N SER A 361 -11.90 4.98 -20.56
CA SER A 361 -13.14 4.40 -21.06
C SER A 361 -13.94 3.68 -19.99
N CYS A 362 -15.25 3.68 -20.12
CA CYS A 362 -16.12 2.91 -19.26
C CYS A 362 -17.21 2.19 -20.07
N ASN A 363 -17.33 0.88 -19.91
CA ASN A 363 -18.48 0.11 -20.39
C ASN A 363 -19.65 0.28 -19.43
N GLY A 364 -20.13 1.50 -19.33
CA GLY A 364 -20.94 2.01 -18.24
C GLY A 364 -21.05 3.52 -18.32
N SER A 365 -20.94 4.20 -17.20
CA SER A 365 -21.04 5.67 -17.14
C SER A 365 -19.79 6.31 -16.54
N GLY A 366 -19.49 7.53 -16.95
CA GLY A 366 -18.30 8.26 -16.49
C GLY A 366 -17.03 7.73 -17.13
N GLY A 367 -16.80 8.03 -18.42
CA GLY A 367 -15.65 7.49 -19.15
C GLY A 367 -14.31 7.84 -18.49
N ALA A 368 -14.17 9.04 -17.93
CA ALA A 368 -13.04 9.39 -17.06
C ALA A 368 -13.42 9.29 -15.57
N ILE A 369 -14.49 9.98 -15.16
CA ILE A 369 -14.83 10.15 -13.75
C ILE A 369 -16.30 9.80 -13.53
N TYR A 370 -16.58 8.99 -12.51
CA TYR A 370 -17.93 8.74 -12.01
C TYR A 370 -18.01 9.11 -10.54
N ILE A 371 -19.03 9.88 -10.15
CA ILE A 371 -19.24 10.29 -8.76
C ILE A 371 -20.66 9.97 -8.28
N ILE A 372 -20.78 9.49 -7.04
CA ILE A 372 -22.04 9.36 -6.30
C ILE A 372 -22.07 10.37 -5.16
N ILE A 373 -23.13 11.19 -5.11
CA ILE A 373 -23.32 12.25 -4.13
C ILE A 373 -24.69 12.13 -3.46
N ASN A 374 -24.75 12.36 -2.15
CA ASN A 374 -26.01 12.65 -1.47
C ASN A 374 -26.16 14.17 -1.34
N TYR A 375 -27.01 14.79 -2.18
CA TYR A 375 -27.15 16.25 -2.25
C TYR A 375 -27.72 16.87 -0.96
N SER A 376 -28.43 16.07 -0.15
CA SER A 376 -28.94 16.48 1.16
C SER A 376 -27.85 16.60 2.23
N ARG A 377 -26.62 16.17 1.95
CA ARG A 377 -25.47 16.29 2.85
C ARG A 377 -24.46 17.30 2.30
N PRO A 378 -23.68 17.99 3.16
CA PRO A 378 -22.57 18.82 2.69
C PRO A 378 -21.58 17.99 1.86
N PHE A 379 -20.98 18.60 0.85
CA PHE A 379 -19.88 18.02 0.07
C PHE A 379 -19.13 19.13 -0.66
N LEU A 380 -17.96 18.82 -1.20
CA LEU A 380 -17.24 19.70 -2.11
C LEU A 380 -16.59 18.89 -3.22
N PHE A 381 -16.83 19.25 -4.48
CA PHE A 381 -16.11 18.69 -5.62
C PHE A 381 -15.55 19.80 -6.50
N ILE A 382 -14.23 19.90 -6.51
CA ILE A 382 -13.49 20.92 -7.24
C ILE A 382 -12.64 20.27 -8.34
N ILE A 383 -12.76 20.80 -9.55
CA ILE A 383 -11.86 20.50 -10.66
C ILE A 383 -11.19 21.81 -11.07
N ASN A 384 -9.92 21.93 -10.70
CA ASN A 384 -9.07 23.06 -11.05
C ASN A 384 -7.91 22.59 -11.93
N ASN A 385 -7.52 23.42 -12.90
CA ASN A 385 -6.44 23.15 -13.86
C ASN A 385 -6.34 21.67 -14.27
N THR A 386 -7.43 21.08 -14.77
CA THR A 386 -7.50 19.64 -15.10
C THR A 386 -7.99 19.47 -16.53
N LEU A 387 -7.36 18.55 -17.27
CA LEU A 387 -7.73 18.20 -18.65
C LEU A 387 -8.45 16.85 -18.67
N ILE A 388 -9.61 16.79 -19.34
CA ILE A 388 -10.35 15.54 -19.58
C ILE A 388 -10.64 15.45 -21.08
N GLN A 389 -9.93 14.56 -21.77
CA GLN A 389 -9.99 14.46 -23.22
C GLN A 389 -10.11 13.03 -23.73
N GLU A 390 -10.82 12.90 -24.85
CA GLU A 390 -10.95 11.66 -25.62
C GLU A 390 -11.51 10.46 -24.83
N CYS A 391 -12.18 10.71 -23.70
CA CYS A 391 -12.75 9.69 -22.85
C CYS A 391 -14.11 9.21 -23.36
N ARG A 392 -14.48 7.95 -23.07
CA ARG A 392 -15.68 7.32 -23.63
C ARG A 392 -16.54 6.59 -22.59
N ALA A 393 -17.86 6.79 -22.67
CA ALA A 393 -18.85 5.99 -21.96
C ALA A 393 -19.67 5.16 -22.97
N LEU A 394 -19.67 3.85 -22.81
CA LEU A 394 -20.30 2.87 -23.71
C LEU A 394 -21.51 2.21 -23.03
N TYR A 395 -22.53 1.85 -23.80
CA TYR A 395 -23.67 1.10 -23.29
C TYR A 395 -23.25 -0.30 -22.86
N ASN A 396 -23.74 -0.72 -21.70
CA ASN A 396 -23.55 -2.07 -21.23
C ASN A 396 -24.88 -2.81 -21.12
N SER A 397 -25.13 -3.72 -22.07
CA SER A 397 -26.36 -4.50 -22.16
C SER A 397 -26.55 -5.51 -21.03
N GLN A 398 -25.50 -5.81 -20.25
CA GLN A 398 -25.60 -6.69 -19.09
C GLN A 398 -26.29 -6.03 -17.90
N TYR A 399 -26.51 -4.71 -17.94
CA TYR A 399 -26.97 -3.91 -16.81
C TYR A 399 -28.24 -3.12 -17.16
N SER A 400 -29.33 -3.85 -17.42
CA SER A 400 -30.66 -3.29 -17.77
C SER A 400 -31.28 -2.36 -16.71
N HIS A 401 -30.77 -2.40 -15.47
CA HIS A 401 -31.24 -1.58 -14.34
C HIS A 401 -30.47 -0.26 -14.16
N PHE A 402 -29.37 -0.05 -14.89
CA PHE A 402 -28.56 1.16 -14.78
C PHE A 402 -28.60 1.94 -16.09
N GLN A 403 -28.75 3.25 -16.00
CA GLN A 403 -28.48 4.17 -17.11
C GLN A 403 -26.97 4.13 -17.42
N SER A 404 -26.55 3.23 -18.31
CA SER A 404 -25.16 3.12 -18.83
C SER A 404 -25.01 3.87 -20.14
N GLY A 405 -23.79 4.16 -20.58
CA GLY A 405 -23.49 4.89 -21.81
C GLY A 405 -23.66 6.41 -21.70
N PHE A 406 -23.55 6.98 -20.49
CA PHE A 406 -23.68 8.41 -20.23
C PHE A 406 -22.40 9.02 -19.62
N GLY A 407 -22.15 10.30 -19.89
CA GLY A 407 -21.05 11.05 -19.26
C GLY A 407 -19.68 10.60 -19.77
N GLY A 408 -19.36 10.87 -21.03
CA GLY A 408 -18.14 10.37 -21.67
C GLY A 408 -16.85 10.84 -20.99
N GLY A 409 -16.84 12.06 -20.45
CA GLY A 409 -15.83 12.49 -19.49
C GLY A 409 -16.26 12.21 -18.05
N ILE A 410 -17.29 12.92 -17.59
CA ILE A 410 -17.75 12.89 -16.21
C ILE A 410 -19.23 12.48 -16.15
N PHE A 411 -19.56 11.59 -15.22
CA PHE A 411 -20.93 11.30 -14.82
C PHE A 411 -21.11 11.54 -13.32
N ILE A 412 -22.08 12.37 -12.96
CA ILE A 412 -22.42 12.67 -11.57
C ILE A 412 -23.80 12.11 -11.28
N SER A 413 -23.91 11.24 -10.29
CA SER A 413 -25.16 10.65 -9.84
C SER A 413 -25.42 10.96 -8.37
N GLY A 414 -26.67 10.86 -7.94
CA GLY A 414 -26.98 11.08 -6.55
C GLY A 414 -28.45 11.04 -6.19
N SER A 415 -28.72 11.26 -4.91
CA SER A 415 -30.04 11.40 -4.33
C SER A 415 -30.22 12.76 -3.65
N GLY A 416 -31.47 13.22 -3.55
CA GLY A 416 -31.83 14.53 -3.01
C GLY A 416 -31.68 15.67 -4.03
N ASP A 417 -32.10 16.86 -3.62
CA ASP A 417 -32.07 18.05 -4.47
C ASP A 417 -30.81 18.87 -4.24
N TYR A 418 -30.14 19.27 -5.33
CA TYR A 418 -28.97 20.13 -5.25
C TYR A 418 -29.37 21.60 -5.06
N ASP A 419 -28.97 22.19 -3.93
CA ASP A 419 -29.07 23.62 -3.69
C ASP A 419 -27.89 24.37 -4.33
N SER A 420 -28.16 25.03 -5.46
CA SER A 420 -27.16 25.80 -6.21
C SER A 420 -26.52 26.96 -5.43
N SER A 421 -27.17 27.48 -4.38
CA SER A 421 -26.63 28.55 -3.55
C SER A 421 -25.39 28.11 -2.75
N THR A 422 -25.25 26.80 -2.52
CA THR A 422 -24.18 26.21 -1.73
C THR A 422 -22.83 26.19 -2.44
N LYS A 423 -22.80 26.36 -3.78
CA LYS A 423 -21.58 26.40 -4.60
C LYS A 423 -20.62 25.22 -4.33
N ARG A 424 -21.17 24.02 -4.10
CA ARG A 424 -20.40 22.80 -3.76
C ARG A 424 -19.71 22.14 -4.95
N PHE A 425 -20.02 22.58 -6.17
CA PHE A 425 -19.25 22.26 -7.36
C PHE A 425 -18.48 23.49 -7.84
N ASP A 426 -17.18 23.33 -8.11
CA ASP A 426 -16.40 24.31 -8.87
C ASP A 426 -15.61 23.63 -9.98
N PHE A 427 -16.01 23.85 -11.22
CA PHE A 427 -15.38 23.29 -12.42
C PHE A 427 -14.74 24.34 -13.31
N LYS A 428 -14.50 25.57 -12.81
CA LYS A 428 -14.01 26.69 -13.65
C LYS A 428 -12.63 26.43 -14.25
N GLY A 429 -11.79 25.62 -13.59
CA GLY A 429 -10.47 25.26 -14.07
C GLY A 429 -10.44 24.00 -14.95
N MET A 430 -11.60 23.44 -15.31
CA MET A 430 -11.69 22.23 -16.12
C MET A 430 -11.62 22.54 -17.63
N ARG A 431 -10.76 21.82 -18.35
CA ARG A 431 -10.76 21.75 -19.81
C ARG A 431 -11.28 20.38 -20.23
N ILE A 432 -12.39 20.34 -20.97
CA ILE A 432 -13.06 19.09 -21.34
C ILE A 432 -13.47 19.09 -22.82
N PHE A 433 -12.91 18.19 -23.63
CA PHE A 433 -13.21 18.11 -25.08
C PHE A 433 -12.93 16.73 -25.68
N GLY A 434 -13.49 16.44 -26.85
CA GLY A 434 -13.26 15.17 -27.56
C GLY A 434 -13.86 13.93 -26.89
N ASN A 435 -14.62 14.09 -25.80
CA ASN A 435 -15.24 12.97 -25.09
C ASN A 435 -16.53 12.49 -25.80
N GLY A 436 -16.83 11.20 -25.68
CA GLY A 436 -17.97 10.55 -26.32
C GLY A 436 -18.81 9.73 -25.35
N ALA A 437 -20.13 9.78 -25.49
CA ALA A 437 -21.07 8.93 -24.78
C ALA A 437 -22.10 8.38 -25.77
N GLU A 438 -22.49 7.12 -25.64
CA GLU A 438 -23.42 6.48 -26.57
C GLU A 438 -24.84 7.05 -26.50
N TYR A 439 -25.35 7.38 -25.30
CA TYR A 439 -26.70 7.94 -25.16
C TYR A 439 -26.70 9.44 -24.91
N GLY A 440 -25.97 9.94 -23.92
CA GLY A 440 -26.12 11.34 -23.50
C GLY A 440 -25.01 11.87 -22.61
N GLY A 441 -24.89 13.20 -22.57
CA GLY A 441 -23.81 13.89 -21.85
C GLY A 441 -22.43 13.49 -22.36
N LYS A 442 -22.13 13.86 -23.62
CA LYS A 442 -20.86 13.52 -24.31
C LYS A 442 -19.63 13.79 -23.45
N SER A 443 -19.61 14.94 -22.78
CA SER A 443 -18.54 15.34 -21.85
C SER A 443 -18.96 15.22 -20.39
N LEU A 444 -20.07 15.86 -20.00
CA LEU A 444 -20.58 15.87 -18.63
C LEU A 444 -22.05 15.47 -18.63
N ASN A 445 -22.45 14.60 -17.70
CA ASN A 445 -23.84 14.27 -17.41
C ASN A 445 -24.08 14.31 -15.90
N SER A 446 -25.27 14.75 -15.49
CA SER A 446 -25.73 14.67 -14.12
C SER A 446 -27.13 14.05 -14.05
N SER A 447 -27.34 13.06 -13.18
CA SER A 447 -28.67 12.48 -12.91
C SER A 447 -29.00 12.57 -11.42
N GLN A 448 -30.27 12.85 -11.13
CA GLN A 448 -30.86 12.80 -9.79
C GLN A 448 -31.87 11.67 -9.75
N PHE A 449 -31.73 10.77 -8.79
CA PHE A 449 -32.78 9.81 -8.49
C PHE A 449 -33.72 10.43 -7.45
N TYR A 450 -34.96 10.67 -7.86
CA TYR A 450 -36.05 10.84 -6.90
C TYR A 450 -36.32 9.47 -6.29
N ASN A 451 -36.32 9.36 -4.97
CA ASN A 451 -36.79 8.16 -4.28
C ASN A 451 -38.19 7.84 -4.82
N ILE A 452 -38.35 6.68 -5.45
CA ILE A 452 -39.65 6.10 -5.77
C ILE A 452 -40.18 5.43 -4.51
#